data_AF-A0A059B0G0-F1
#
_entry.id   AF-A0A059B0G0-F1
#
_cell.length_a   1.000
_cell.length_b   1.000
_cell.length_c   1.000
_cell.angle_alpha   90.00
_cell.angle_beta   90.00
_cell.angle_gamma   90.00
#
_symmetry.space_group_name_H-M   'P 1'
#
loop_
_entity.id
_entity.type
_entity.pdbx_description
1 polymer ?
#
loop_
_entity_poly.entity_id
_entity_poly.type
_entity_poly.pdbx_seq_one_letter_code
_entity_poly.pdbx_strand_id
1 'polypeptide(L)'
;DIMTTLKTFGSNIIFSNGFLDPWSGYSVTQNVSDSLVALNTQEGAHHIDLRAATAEDPDWLVEQRAAEIKLMKKWLSDYYQAKGATLLSNVETGDRAESM
;
A
#
# COMPACT_ATOMS: atom_id res chain seq x y z
N ASP A 1 0.94 9.75 24.02
CA ASP A 1 -0.23 9.62 23.12
C ASP A 1 0.05 8.57 22.04
N ILE A 2 -0.94 8.22 21.22
CA ILE A 2 -0.82 7.17 20.19
C ILE A 2 0.22 7.51 19.12
N MET A 3 0.36 8.78 18.73
CA MET A 3 1.30 9.21 17.69
C MET A 3 2.74 9.04 18.16
N THR A 4 3.03 9.41 19.42
CA THR A 4 4.34 9.18 20.03
C THR A 4 4.69 7.69 20.09
N THR A 5 3.70 6.84 20.42
CA THR A 5 3.90 5.37 20.50
C THR A 5 4.19 4.78 19.12
N LEU A 6 3.38 5.11 18.12
CA LEU A 6 3.56 4.70 16.73
C LEU A 6 4.93 5.15 16.21
N LYS A 7 5.30 6.42 16.42
CA LYS A 7 6.59 6.96 15.96
C LYS A 7 7.79 6.24 16.58
N THR A 8 7.66 5.81 17.84
CA THR A 8 8.79 5.20 18.58
C THR A 8 8.95 3.71 18.27
N PHE A 9 7.84 2.98 18.11
CA PHE A 9 7.86 1.51 18.07
C PHE A 9 7.27 0.91 16.79
N GLY A 10 6.53 1.68 16.00
CA GLY A 10 5.92 1.23 14.76
C GLY A 10 6.87 1.31 13.57
N SER A 11 6.71 0.40 12.61
CA SER A 11 7.34 0.47 11.29
C SER A 11 6.52 -0.31 10.27
N ASN A 12 6.66 0.05 9.00
CA ASN A 12 6.04 -0.64 7.86
C ASN A 12 4.52 -0.81 8.00
N ILE A 13 3.80 0.28 8.25
CA ILE A 13 2.34 0.32 8.32
C ILE A 13 1.82 1.36 7.33
N ILE A 14 0.79 0.97 6.57
CA ILE A 14 -0.02 1.87 5.76
C ILE A 14 -1.36 2.04 6.48
N PHE A 15 -1.74 3.29 6.74
CA PHE A 15 -3.09 3.65 7.16
C PHE A 15 -3.84 4.17 5.92
N SER A 16 -4.60 3.31 5.26
CA SER A 16 -5.47 3.71 4.15
C SER A 16 -6.81 4.22 4.69
N ASN A 17 -7.25 5.37 4.20
CA ASN A 17 -8.49 6.01 4.65
C ASN A 17 -9.27 6.56 3.46
N GLY A 18 -10.57 6.32 3.47
CA GLY A 18 -11.52 7.07 2.66
C GLY A 18 -12.27 8.09 3.51
N PHE A 19 -12.35 9.36 3.11
CA PHE A 19 -13.01 10.40 3.92
C PHE A 19 -14.54 10.37 3.88
N LEU A 20 -15.16 9.52 3.04
CA LEU A 20 -16.58 9.19 3.16
C LEU A 20 -16.84 8.11 4.21
N ASP A 21 -15.81 7.43 4.70
CA ASP A 21 -15.90 6.47 5.79
C ASP A 21 -16.00 7.20 7.14
N PRO A 22 -17.08 7.03 7.93
CA PRO A 22 -17.17 7.61 9.27
C PRO A 22 -16.05 7.15 10.21
N TRP A 23 -15.45 5.97 9.98
CA TRP A 23 -14.36 5.47 10.80
C TRP A 23 -13.04 6.21 10.56
N SER A 24 -12.89 6.92 9.43
CA SER A 24 -11.68 7.71 9.13
C SER A 24 -11.38 8.79 10.18
N GLY A 25 -12.42 9.30 10.86
CA GLY A 25 -12.27 10.28 11.94
C GLY A 25 -11.51 9.78 13.17
N TYR A 26 -11.35 8.46 13.32
CA TYR A 26 -10.59 7.82 14.42
C TYR A 26 -9.26 7.21 13.95
N SER A 27 -8.91 7.37 12.68
CA SER A 27 -7.71 6.79 12.09
C SER A 27 -6.50 7.74 12.15
N VAL A 28 -5.34 7.23 11.75
CA VAL A 28 -4.15 8.03 11.50
C VAL A 28 -4.23 8.58 10.08
N THR A 29 -4.40 9.89 9.95
CA THR A 29 -4.59 10.58 8.65
C THR A 29 -3.37 11.39 8.21
N GLN A 30 -2.24 11.26 8.90
CA GLN A 30 -0.99 11.93 8.57
C GLN A 30 0.18 10.95 8.71
N ASN A 31 1.21 11.13 7.88
CA ASN A 31 2.43 10.34 8.00
C ASN A 31 3.07 10.53 9.38
N VAL A 32 3.43 9.43 10.03
CA VAL A 32 4.05 9.41 11.37
C VAL A 32 5.57 9.29 11.25
N SER A 33 6.04 8.55 10.24
CA SER A 33 7.45 8.35 9.88
C SER A 33 7.55 7.94 8.41
N ASP A 34 8.77 7.75 7.90
CA ASP A 34 9.01 7.30 6.50
C ASP A 34 8.41 5.92 6.18
N SER A 35 8.13 5.09 7.21
CA SER A 35 7.56 3.75 7.05
C SER A 35 6.16 3.59 7.66
N LEU A 36 5.64 4.65 8.29
CA LEU A 36 4.30 4.73 8.86
C LEU A 36 3.54 5.83 8.12
N VAL A 37 2.91 5.46 7.01
CA VAL A 37 2.33 6.42 6.06
C VAL A 37 0.80 6.35 6.07
N ALA A 38 0.16 7.50 5.86
CA ALA A 38 -1.28 7.60 5.68
C ALA A 38 -1.59 7.86 4.19
N LEU A 39 -2.43 7.02 3.61
CA LEU A 39 -2.96 7.20 2.26
C LEU A 39 -4.43 7.57 2.37
N ASN A 40 -4.75 8.83 2.12
CA ASN A 40 -6.11 9.34 2.27
C ASN A 40 -6.71 9.64 0.89
N THR A 41 -7.99 9.32 0.73
CA THR A 41 -8.78 9.67 -0.47
C THR A 41 -10.06 10.38 -0.09
N GLN A 42 -10.48 11.35 -0.91
CA GLN A 42 -11.67 12.15 -0.62
C GLN A 42 -12.95 11.35 -0.87
N GLU A 43 -12.96 10.53 -1.93
CA GLU A 43 -14.12 9.80 -2.43
C GLU A 43 -14.19 8.35 -1.90
N GLY A 44 -13.19 7.91 -1.12
CA GLY A 44 -13.14 6.57 -0.57
C GLY A 44 -14.19 6.37 0.53
N ALA A 45 -14.90 5.24 0.47
CA ALA A 45 -15.71 4.73 1.58
C ALA A 45 -14.93 3.66 2.37
N HIS A 46 -15.62 2.92 3.24
CA HIS A 46 -15.01 1.95 4.16
C HIS A 46 -14.13 0.92 3.44
N HIS A 47 -12.81 1.03 3.63
CA HIS A 47 -11.73 0.16 3.13
C HIS A 47 -11.91 -0.34 1.67
N ILE A 48 -12.30 0.57 0.76
CA ILE A 48 -12.60 0.24 -0.64
C ILE A 48 -11.37 -0.25 -1.43
N ASP A 49 -10.17 0.15 -1.01
CA ASP A 49 -8.86 -0.32 -1.46
C ASP A 49 -8.71 -1.84 -1.37
N LEU A 50 -9.29 -2.47 -0.33
CA LEU A 50 -9.24 -3.91 -0.12
C LEU A 50 -10.28 -4.72 -0.92
N ARG A 51 -11.25 -4.07 -1.57
CA ARG A 51 -12.24 -4.78 -2.39
C ARG A 51 -11.60 -5.31 -3.67
N ALA A 52 -12.21 -6.35 -4.24
CA ALA A 52 -11.80 -6.86 -5.55
C ALA A 52 -11.90 -5.76 -6.62
N ALA A 53 -10.92 -5.71 -7.51
CA ALA A 53 -10.89 -4.72 -8.58
C ALA A 53 -12.04 -4.95 -9.57
N THR A 54 -12.63 -3.85 -10.06
CA THR A 54 -13.64 -3.87 -11.13
C THR A 54 -13.25 -2.89 -12.25
N ALA A 55 -13.90 -3.01 -13.40
CA ALA A 55 -13.64 -2.12 -14.54
C ALA A 55 -14.16 -0.68 -14.29
N GLU A 56 -15.03 -0.53 -13.29
CA GLU A 56 -15.65 0.73 -12.88
C GLU A 56 -14.88 1.43 -11.75
N ASP A 57 -13.79 0.84 -11.25
CA ASP A 57 -12.97 1.46 -10.23
C ASP A 57 -12.40 2.80 -10.77
N PRO A 58 -12.51 3.90 -10.01
CA PRO A 58 -11.98 5.18 -10.44
C PRO A 58 -10.45 5.18 -10.43
N ASP A 59 -9.84 6.00 -11.28
CA ASP A 59 -8.38 6.08 -11.43
C ASP A 59 -7.65 6.29 -10.09
N TRP A 60 -8.20 7.15 -9.20
CA TRP A 60 -7.61 7.40 -7.88
C TRP A 60 -7.51 6.13 -7.02
N LEU A 61 -8.45 5.18 -7.16
CA LEU A 61 -8.46 3.93 -6.40
C LEU A 61 -7.41 2.97 -6.95
N VAL A 62 -7.27 2.94 -8.28
CA VAL A 62 -6.21 2.18 -8.95
C VAL A 62 -4.84 2.71 -8.55
N GLU A 63 -4.66 4.03 -8.53
CA GLU A 63 -3.43 4.70 -8.10
C GLU A 63 -3.12 4.44 -6.62
N GLN A 64 -4.12 4.50 -5.74
CA GLN A 64 -3.96 4.19 -4.31
C GLN A 64 -3.44 2.75 -4.12
N ARG A 65 -4.10 1.76 -4.74
CA ARG A 65 -3.67 0.35 -4.68
C ARG A 65 -2.25 0.17 -5.25
N ALA A 66 -1.90 0.88 -6.32
CA ALA A 66 -0.56 0.86 -6.88
C ALA A 66 0.49 1.43 -5.89
N ALA A 67 0.16 2.49 -5.15
CA ALA A 67 1.01 3.04 -4.11
C ALA A 67 1.21 2.06 -2.93
N GLU A 68 0.14 1.40 -2.49
CA GLU A 68 0.19 0.36 -1.45
C GLU A 68 1.10 -0.80 -1.87
N ILE A 69 0.91 -1.32 -3.09
CA ILE A 69 1.74 -2.40 -3.66
C ILE A 69 3.20 -1.97 -3.75
N LYS A 70 3.48 -0.72 -4.16
CA LYS A 70 4.85 -0.20 -4.24
C LYS A 70 5.54 -0.19 -2.88
N LEU A 71 4.84 0.23 -1.83
CA LEU A 71 5.36 0.22 -0.46
C LEU A 71 5.63 -1.21 0.03
N MET A 72 4.68 -2.14 -0.17
CA MET A 72 4.86 -3.54 0.19
C MET A 72 6.03 -4.20 -0.55
N LYS A 73 6.17 -3.94 -1.87
CA LYS A 73 7.31 -4.40 -2.66
C LYS A 73 8.64 -3.84 -2.13
N LYS A 74 8.67 -2.57 -1.73
CA LYS A 74 9.84 -1.98 -1.09
C LYS A 74 10.19 -2.72 0.21
N TRP A 75 9.22 -2.97 1.08
CA TRP A 75 9.47 -3.70 2.34
C TRP A 75 10.02 -5.11 2.11
N LEU A 76 9.50 -5.83 1.13
CA LEU A 76 10.03 -7.14 0.74
C LEU A 76 11.47 -7.01 0.23
N SER A 77 11.74 -6.06 -0.66
CA SER A 77 13.09 -5.81 -1.16
C SER A 77 14.08 -5.50 -0.04
N ASP A 78 13.74 -4.56 0.85
CA ASP A 78 14.57 -4.19 2.00
C ASP A 78 14.84 -5.40 2.90
N TYR A 79 13.82 -6.23 3.17
CA TYR A 79 13.94 -7.45 3.96
C TYR A 79 14.94 -8.45 3.34
N TYR A 80 14.80 -8.75 2.06
CA TYR A 80 15.64 -9.71 1.37
C TYR A 80 17.09 -9.20 1.22
N GLN A 81 17.28 -7.91 0.94
CA GLN A 81 18.60 -7.26 0.95
C GLN A 81 19.27 -7.36 2.34
N ALA A 82 18.54 -7.07 3.41
CA ALA A 82 19.07 -7.17 4.77
C ALA A 82 19.43 -8.61 5.18
N LYS A 83 18.75 -9.62 4.61
CA LYS A 83 19.04 -11.05 4.85
C LYS A 83 20.13 -11.63 3.93
N GLY A 84 20.72 -10.82 3.05
CA GLY A 84 21.74 -11.28 2.09
C GLY A 84 21.18 -12.22 1.00
N ALA A 85 19.85 -12.30 0.86
CA ALA A 85 19.19 -13.05 -0.20
C ALA A 85 18.81 -12.08 -1.31
N THR A 86 19.56 -12.06 -2.41
CA THR A 86 19.13 -11.33 -3.61
C THR A 86 17.85 -11.98 -4.11
N LEU A 87 16.74 -11.23 -4.14
CA LEU A 87 15.51 -11.65 -4.82
C LEU A 87 15.90 -12.04 -6.25
N LEU A 88 15.68 -13.31 -6.60
CA LEU A 88 15.96 -13.87 -7.90
C LEU A 88 15.33 -12.97 -8.97
N SER A 89 16.18 -12.32 -9.75
CA SER A 89 15.81 -11.47 -10.88
C SER A 89 15.37 -12.32 -12.06
N ASN A 90 14.29 -13.08 -11.93
CA ASN A 90 13.67 -13.83 -13.02
C ASN A 90 12.17 -13.48 -13.10
N VAL A 91 11.87 -12.22 -13.45
CA VAL A 91 10.69 -11.95 -14.28
C VAL A 91 11.26 -11.76 -15.68
N GLU A 92 11.64 -12.88 -16.30
CA GLU A 92 11.80 -12.93 -17.74
C GLU A 92 10.44 -12.63 -18.37
N THR A 93 10.48 -11.66 -19.28
CA THR A 93 9.49 -11.33 -20.29
C THR A 93 8.75 -12.56 -20.80
N GLY A 94 7.46 -12.66 -20.45
CA GLY A 94 6.51 -13.56 -21.08
C GLY A 94 6.09 -13.05 -22.45
N ASP A 95 7.03 -12.95 -23.38
CA ASP A 95 6.71 -13.05 -24.81
C ASP A 95 6.37 -14.52 -25.09
N ARG A 96 5.08 -14.81 -25.24
CA ARG A 96 4.61 -15.99 -25.96
C ARG A 96 3.47 -15.57 -26.89
N ALA A 97 3.88 -15.10 -28.05
CA ALA A 97 3.14 -15.40 -29.27
C ALA A 97 3.24 -16.92 -29.56
N GLU A 98 2.16 -17.42 -30.18
CA GLU A 98 1.98 -18.66 -30.94
C GLU A 98 1.21 -19.87 -30.33
N SER A 99 0.16 -20.21 -31.08
CA SER A 99 -0.62 -21.45 -31.21
C SER A 99 -1.82 -21.69 -30.29
N MET A 100 -2.98 -21.13 -30.69
CA MET A 100 -4.13 -21.89 -31.22
C MET A 100 -5.18 -20.95 -31.83
#